data_AF-A0A1U7LI87-F1
#
_entry.id   AF-A0A1U7LI87-F1
#
_cell.length_a   1.000
_cell.length_b   1.000
_cell.length_c   1.000
_cell.angle_alpha   90.00
_cell.angle_beta   90.00
_cell.angle_gamma   90.00
#
_symmetry.space_group_name_H-M   'P 1'
#
loop_
_entity.id
_entity.type
_entity.pdbx_description
1 polymer ?
#
loop_
_entity_poly.entity_id
_entity_poly.type
_entity_poly.pdbx_seq_one_letter_code
_entity_poly.pdbx_strand_id
1 'polypeptide(L)'
;MTLPSTSTTFPPDELALYDRQIRLWGIDAQARMRTAHVLIINLSALSNEIAKNLVLAGIGQLSVFDSHSVTLEDLGSQFLLSSADIGKNKAQAAAYSIRKLNPRVTVNVVTEPVLSLQSDFFSQFDIIIATHLNLDDLLHFSGITRNLGKPFYAASLYGLYAYTFADIIEHDYILEIQVPPVDKKAASTKKIEKRHESHVALAQALQSEFGKFLKNKTAAKVSPVLGCVLGILRSIIV
;
A
#
# COMPACT_ATOMS: atom_id res chain seq x y z
N MET A 1 1.76 -19.42 16.78
CA MET A 1 1.14 -18.19 17.34
C MET A 1 -0.35 -18.25 17.07
N THR A 2 -1.18 -18.35 18.11
CA THR A 2 -2.65 -18.38 18.01
C THR A 2 -3.15 -16.96 17.75
N LEU A 3 -3.93 -16.76 16.67
CA LEU A 3 -4.62 -15.50 16.41
C LEU A 3 -5.50 -15.16 17.62
N PRO A 4 -5.46 -13.93 18.15
CA PRO A 4 -6.30 -13.57 19.28
C PRO A 4 -7.77 -13.60 18.83
N SER A 5 -8.56 -14.49 19.43
CA SER A 5 -10.02 -14.50 19.30
C SER A 5 -10.60 -13.41 20.22
N THR A 6 -10.31 -12.15 19.93
CA THR A 6 -11.02 -11.03 20.55
C THR A 6 -12.38 -10.92 19.88
N SER A 7 -13.45 -11.14 20.65
CA SER A 7 -14.83 -10.86 20.26
C SER A 7 -14.99 -9.36 19.98
N THR A 8 -14.54 -8.96 18.80
CA THR A 8 -14.48 -7.56 18.37
C THR A 8 -15.91 -7.12 18.09
N THR A 9 -16.48 -6.37 19.02
CA THR A 9 -17.85 -5.90 18.92
C THR A 9 -17.87 -4.68 18.00
N PHE A 10 -18.49 -4.81 16.84
CA PHE A 10 -18.70 -3.70 15.91
C PHE A 10 -20.05 -3.02 16.20
N PRO A 11 -20.10 -1.68 16.16
CA PRO A 11 -21.36 -0.95 16.15
C PRO A 11 -22.28 -1.42 14.98
N PRO A 12 -23.60 -1.54 15.17
CA PRO A 12 -24.50 -2.05 14.12
C PRO A 12 -24.50 -1.26 12.82
N ASP A 13 -24.32 0.05 12.91
CA ASP A 13 -24.20 0.97 11.76
C ASP A 13 -22.91 0.70 10.96
N GLU A 14 -21.82 0.34 11.64
CA GLU A 14 -20.56 -0.02 11.00
C GLU A 14 -20.62 -1.40 10.34
N LEU A 15 -21.27 -2.37 10.99
CA LEU A 15 -21.54 -3.68 10.37
C LEU A 15 -22.37 -3.53 9.09
N ALA A 16 -23.40 -2.68 9.10
CA ALA A 16 -24.21 -2.41 7.92
C ALA A 16 -23.39 -1.74 6.80
N LEU A 17 -22.50 -0.80 7.14
CA LEU A 17 -21.64 -0.13 6.18
C LEU A 17 -20.64 -1.09 5.50
N TYR A 18 -20.01 -1.97 6.29
CA TYR A 18 -18.99 -2.90 5.79
C TYR A 18 -19.53 -4.30 5.47
N ASP A 19 -20.85 -4.52 5.50
CA ASP A 19 -21.47 -5.85 5.31
C ASP A 19 -20.94 -6.59 4.08
N ARG A 20 -20.90 -5.91 2.92
CA ARG A 20 -20.40 -6.50 1.66
C ARG A 20 -18.93 -6.90 1.73
N GLN A 21 -18.13 -6.11 2.43
CA GLN A 21 -16.70 -6.33 2.59
C GLN A 21 -16.44 -7.48 3.57
N ILE A 22 -17.15 -7.48 4.71
CA ILE A 22 -17.12 -8.55 5.71
C ILE A 22 -17.53 -9.89 5.10
N ARG A 23 -18.51 -9.92 4.19
CA ARG A 23 -18.88 -11.16 3.47
C ARG A 23 -17.75 -11.71 2.59
N LEU A 24 -16.84 -10.85 2.12
CA LEU A 24 -15.73 -11.24 1.25
C LEU A 24 -14.55 -11.78 2.06
N TRP A 25 -14.05 -11.02 3.03
CA TRP A 25 -12.82 -11.35 3.77
C TRP A 25 -13.02 -11.76 5.23
N GLY A 26 -14.25 -11.74 5.73
CA GLY A 26 -14.59 -12.12 7.09
C GLY A 26 -14.43 -10.99 8.11
N ILE A 27 -15.06 -11.17 9.27
CA ILE A 27 -15.11 -10.15 10.32
C ILE A 27 -13.76 -9.95 11.00
N ASP A 28 -12.96 -11.00 11.14
CA ASP A 28 -11.63 -10.92 11.76
C ASP A 28 -10.65 -10.10 10.90
N ALA A 29 -10.74 -10.21 9.57
CA ALA A 29 -9.96 -9.38 8.65
C ALA A 29 -10.38 -7.91 8.75
N GLN A 30 -11.69 -7.63 8.82
CA GLN A 30 -12.20 -6.28 9.03
C GLN A 30 -11.73 -5.69 10.37
N ALA A 31 -11.70 -6.49 11.44
CA ALA A 31 -11.22 -6.08 12.75
C ALA A 31 -9.75 -5.68 12.73
N ARG A 32 -8.91 -6.45 12.04
CA ARG A 32 -7.49 -6.11 11.83
C ARG A 32 -7.31 -4.84 11.00
N MET A 33 -8.10 -4.63 9.95
CA MET A 33 -8.04 -3.40 9.16
C MET A 33 -8.43 -2.18 9.99
N ARG A 34 -9.49 -2.30 10.80
CA ARG A 34 -9.95 -1.23 11.71
C ARG A 34 -8.88 -0.75 12.69
N THR A 35 -7.91 -1.58 13.06
CA THR A 35 -6.79 -1.17 13.93
C THR A 35 -5.54 -0.73 13.17
N ALA A 36 -5.52 -0.91 11.85
CA ALA A 36 -4.33 -0.66 11.04
C ALA A 36 -4.05 0.84 10.88
N HIS A 37 -2.77 1.21 11.00
CA HIS A 37 -2.25 2.55 10.75
C HIS A 37 -1.32 2.55 9.53
N VAL A 38 -1.73 3.21 8.45
CA VAL A 38 -0.99 3.25 7.18
C VAL A 38 -0.39 4.63 6.94
N LEU A 39 0.88 4.67 6.50
CA LEU A 39 1.53 5.88 6.01
C LEU A 39 1.61 5.86 4.48
N ILE A 40 1.17 6.94 3.84
CA ILE A 40 1.42 7.22 2.42
C ILE A 40 2.45 8.35 2.32
N ILE A 41 3.54 8.09 1.60
CA ILE A 41 4.62 9.04 1.31
C ILE A 41 4.48 9.52 -0.13
N ASN A 42 4.43 10.84 -0.28
CA ASN A 42 4.30 11.61 -1.51
C ASN A 42 2.93 11.47 -2.19
N LEU A 43 2.18 12.57 -2.30
CA LEU A 43 0.82 12.60 -2.80
C LEU A 43 0.80 12.86 -4.32
N SER A 44 0.32 11.85 -5.04
CA SER A 44 0.15 11.80 -6.49
C SER A 44 -1.26 11.33 -6.87
N ALA A 45 -1.58 11.34 -8.16
CA ALA A 45 -2.82 10.75 -8.66
C ALA A 45 -2.97 9.27 -8.25
N LEU A 46 -1.86 8.51 -8.25
CA LEU A 46 -1.83 7.12 -7.80
C LEU A 46 -2.11 7.00 -6.31
N SER A 47 -1.48 7.84 -5.48
CA SER A 47 -1.72 7.76 -4.04
C SER A 47 -3.13 8.19 -3.65
N ASN A 48 -3.79 9.05 -4.42
CA ASN A 48 -5.20 9.41 -4.19
C ASN A 48 -6.13 8.21 -4.34
N GLU A 49 -5.87 7.38 -5.34
CA GLU A 49 -6.57 6.11 -5.54
C GLU A 49 -6.29 5.12 -4.41
N ILE A 50 -5.03 5.00 -3.98
CA ILE A 50 -4.64 4.17 -2.83
C ILE A 50 -5.35 4.65 -1.55
N ALA A 51 -5.27 5.95 -1.24
CA ALA A 51 -5.89 6.55 -0.07
C ALA A 51 -7.41 6.35 -0.06
N LYS A 52 -8.07 6.59 -1.20
CA LYS A 52 -9.51 6.32 -1.36
C LYS A 52 -9.85 4.88 -1.04
N ASN A 53 -9.14 3.92 -1.63
CA ASN A 53 -9.42 2.51 -1.44
C ASN A 53 -9.19 2.05 0.01
N LEU A 54 -8.11 2.51 0.65
CA LEU A 54 -7.83 2.21 2.05
C LEU A 54 -8.90 2.80 2.99
N VAL A 55 -9.29 4.05 2.78
CA VAL A 55 -10.26 4.75 3.62
C VAL A 55 -11.66 4.16 3.47
N LEU A 56 -12.06 3.81 2.25
CA LEU A 56 -13.34 3.12 2.00
C LEU A 56 -13.34 1.65 2.48
N ALA A 57 -12.16 1.02 2.56
CA ALA A 57 -12.00 -0.29 3.19
C ALA A 57 -12.16 -0.25 4.72
N GLY A 58 -12.10 0.94 5.32
CA GLY A 58 -12.31 1.13 6.75
C GLY A 58 -11.09 0.81 7.60
N ILE A 59 -9.90 1.22 7.15
CA ILE A 59 -8.70 1.17 8.01
C ILE A 59 -8.85 2.07 9.24
N GLY A 60 -8.07 1.84 10.29
CA GLY A 60 -8.13 2.68 11.50
C GLY A 60 -7.64 4.09 11.27
N GLN A 61 -6.42 4.21 10.75
CA GLN A 61 -5.75 5.50 10.59
C GLN A 61 -4.97 5.56 9.27
N LEU A 62 -5.08 6.69 8.58
CA LEU A 62 -4.27 7.05 7.43
C LEU A 62 -3.43 8.29 7.76
N SER A 63 -2.12 8.18 7.66
CA SER A 63 -1.22 9.33 7.69
C SER A 63 -0.69 9.61 6.31
N VAL A 64 -0.70 10.88 5.95
CA VAL A 64 -0.32 11.33 4.61
C VAL A 64 0.82 12.31 4.74
N PHE A 65 1.91 12.00 4.05
CA PHE A 65 3.11 12.80 4.02
C PHE A 65 3.34 13.34 2.60
N ASP A 66 3.47 14.66 2.46
CA ASP A 66 3.95 15.31 1.24
C ASP A 66 4.54 16.68 1.62
N SER A 67 5.72 17.01 1.10
CA SER A 67 6.38 18.30 1.33
C SER A 67 6.04 19.35 0.28
N HIS A 68 5.39 19.00 -0.82
CA HIS A 68 5.12 19.89 -1.95
C HIS A 68 3.82 20.67 -1.76
N SER A 69 3.75 21.82 -2.42
CA SER A 69 2.51 22.58 -2.56
C SER A 69 1.70 22.10 -3.76
N VAL A 70 0.38 22.31 -3.71
CA VAL A 70 -0.54 22.06 -4.82
C VAL A 70 -0.22 23.01 -5.96
N THR A 71 -0.07 22.44 -7.15
CA THR A 71 0.14 23.15 -8.41
C THR A 71 -1.09 23.04 -9.32
N LEU A 72 -1.12 23.83 -10.40
CA LEU A 72 -2.19 23.72 -11.40
C LEU A 72 -2.23 22.34 -12.09
N GLU A 73 -1.06 21.73 -12.32
CA GLU A 73 -0.95 20.41 -12.97
C GLU A 73 -1.59 19.30 -12.14
N ASP A 74 -1.51 19.41 -10.80
CA ASP A 74 -2.12 18.43 -9.91
C ASP A 74 -3.63 18.34 -10.10
N LEU A 75 -4.31 19.45 -10.36
CA LEU A 75 -5.77 19.49 -10.49
C LEU A 75 -6.29 18.66 -11.67
N GLY A 76 -5.45 18.41 -12.68
CA GLY A 76 -5.82 17.60 -13.84
C GLY A 76 -5.89 16.09 -13.54
N SER A 77 -5.25 15.63 -12.46
CA SER A 77 -5.11 14.20 -12.15
C SER A 77 -5.45 13.83 -10.70
N GLN A 78 -5.52 14.81 -9.79
CA GLN A 78 -5.70 14.60 -8.36
C GLN A 78 -7.09 15.04 -7.89
N PHE A 79 -8.05 14.12 -7.90
CA PHE A 79 -9.46 14.40 -7.54
C PHE A 79 -9.71 14.79 -6.07
N LEU A 80 -8.71 14.66 -5.19
CA LEU A 80 -8.82 15.07 -3.78
C LEU A 80 -8.52 16.56 -3.57
N LEU A 81 -8.03 17.25 -4.59
CA LEU A 81 -7.61 18.65 -4.56
C LEU A 81 -8.60 19.53 -5.34
N SER A 82 -8.70 20.80 -4.96
CA SER A 82 -9.51 21.79 -5.65
C SER A 82 -8.68 23.01 -6.09
N SER A 83 -9.22 23.82 -7.00
CA SER A 83 -8.57 25.07 -7.42
C SER A 83 -8.32 26.05 -6.26
N ALA A 84 -9.12 25.97 -5.19
CA ALA A 84 -8.93 26.78 -3.98
C ALA A 84 -7.73 26.32 -3.12
N ASP A 85 -7.09 25.21 -3.46
CA ASP A 85 -5.98 24.62 -2.72
C ASP A 85 -4.60 24.94 -3.32
N ILE A 86 -4.56 25.56 -4.50
CA ILE A 86 -3.31 25.96 -5.15
C ILE A 86 -2.44 26.76 -4.17
N GLY A 87 -1.17 26.37 -4.04
CA GLY A 87 -0.20 26.97 -3.13
C GLY A 87 -0.18 26.39 -1.70
N LYS A 88 -1.25 25.72 -1.26
CA LYS A 88 -1.26 25.00 0.04
C LYS A 88 -0.45 23.71 -0.07
N ASN A 89 0.00 23.16 1.06
CA ASN A 89 0.62 21.84 1.09
C ASN A 89 -0.35 20.75 0.59
N LYS A 90 0.11 19.83 -0.27
CA LYS A 90 -0.73 18.80 -0.89
C LYS A 90 -1.40 17.88 0.12
N ALA A 91 -0.65 17.40 1.11
CA ALA A 91 -1.19 16.49 2.12
C ALA A 91 -2.24 17.20 2.99
N GLN A 92 -2.00 18.46 3.37
CA GLN A 92 -2.98 19.28 4.11
C GLN A 92 -4.26 19.53 3.29
N ALA A 93 -4.12 19.89 2.01
CA ALA A 93 -5.24 20.12 1.11
C ALA A 93 -6.11 18.88 0.91
N ALA A 94 -5.47 17.72 0.67
CA ALA A 94 -6.17 16.46 0.43
C ALA A 94 -6.88 15.92 1.69
N ALA A 95 -6.37 16.20 2.89
CA ALA A 95 -6.86 15.60 4.13
C ALA A 95 -8.37 15.80 4.38
N TYR A 96 -8.91 16.97 4.05
CA TYR A 96 -10.34 17.24 4.17
C TYR A 96 -11.17 16.32 3.27
N SER A 97 -10.80 16.22 2.00
CA SER A 97 -11.46 15.36 1.01
C SER A 97 -11.35 13.88 1.39
N ILE A 98 -10.19 13.44 1.88
CA ILE A 98 -9.97 12.07 2.36
C ILE A 98 -10.90 11.76 3.54
N ARG A 99 -10.97 12.65 4.54
CA ARG A 99 -11.82 12.45 5.72
C ARG A 99 -13.31 12.39 5.36
N LYS A 100 -13.73 13.11 4.32
CA LYS A 100 -15.11 13.09 3.81
C LYS A 100 -15.51 11.72 3.23
N LEU A 101 -14.55 10.94 2.71
CA LEU A 101 -14.82 9.60 2.17
C LEU A 101 -15.32 8.64 3.25
N ASN A 102 -14.71 8.69 4.44
CA ASN A 102 -15.12 7.89 5.57
C ASN A 102 -14.73 8.56 6.90
N PRO A 103 -15.69 9.19 7.60
CA PRO A 103 -15.43 9.86 8.88
C PRO A 103 -14.95 8.95 10.01
N ARG A 104 -15.05 7.63 9.86
CA ARG A 104 -14.57 6.66 10.86
C ARG A 104 -13.05 6.43 10.79
N VAL A 105 -12.41 6.83 9.70
CA VAL A 105 -10.95 6.71 9.54
C VAL A 105 -10.29 8.00 10.04
N THR A 106 -9.31 7.85 10.93
CA THR A 106 -8.52 8.99 11.39
C THR A 106 -7.53 9.39 10.31
N VAL A 107 -7.58 10.63 9.85
CA VAL A 107 -6.67 11.15 8.82
C VAL A 107 -5.74 12.17 9.43
N ASN A 108 -4.45 11.84 9.45
CA ASN A 108 -3.35 12.68 9.95
C ASN A 108 -2.51 13.20 8.78
N VAL A 109 -1.94 14.38 8.96
CA VAL A 109 -1.08 15.02 7.97
C VAL A 109 0.29 15.24 8.57
N VAL A 110 1.32 14.89 7.81
CA VAL A 110 2.72 15.04 8.20
C VAL A 110 3.36 16.01 7.22
N THR A 111 3.81 17.15 7.73
CA THR A 111 4.40 18.23 6.93
C THR A 111 5.87 18.46 7.21
N GLU A 112 6.45 17.72 8.16
CA GLU A 112 7.86 17.81 8.52
C GLU A 112 8.74 17.30 7.37
N PRO A 113 9.85 17.96 7.02
CA PRO A 113 10.72 17.50 5.93
C PRO A 113 11.13 16.04 6.10
N VAL A 114 11.13 15.26 5.01
CA VAL A 114 11.50 13.83 5.01
C VAL A 114 12.79 13.57 5.81
N LEU A 115 13.82 14.39 5.55
CA LEU A 115 15.15 14.23 6.15
C LEU A 115 15.18 14.48 7.67
N SER A 116 14.13 15.09 8.23
CA SER A 116 14.01 15.32 9.67
C SER A 116 13.28 14.17 10.40
N LEU A 117 12.60 13.29 9.67
CA LEU A 117 11.86 12.17 10.24
C LEU A 117 12.83 11.10 10.75
N GLN A 118 12.88 10.92 12.07
CA GLN A 118 13.68 9.88 12.70
C GLN A 118 13.10 8.49 12.44
N SER A 119 13.90 7.43 12.59
CA SER A 119 13.43 6.04 12.47
C SER A 119 12.22 5.76 13.36
N ASP A 120 12.19 6.35 14.56
CA ASP A 120 11.14 6.12 15.55
C ASP A 120 9.77 6.59 15.06
N PHE A 121 9.72 7.60 14.19
CA PHE A 121 8.48 8.04 13.56
C PHE A 121 7.84 6.93 12.73
N PHE A 122 8.62 6.10 12.04
CA PHE A 122 8.08 5.03 11.21
C PHE A 122 7.60 3.82 12.01
N SER A 123 8.02 3.69 13.27
CA SER A 123 7.66 2.57 14.14
C SER A 123 6.16 2.50 14.48
N GLN A 124 5.47 3.64 14.43
CA GLN A 124 4.05 3.75 14.74
C GLN A 124 3.13 3.17 13.64
N PHE A 125 3.62 3.06 12.40
CA PHE A 125 2.82 2.58 11.28
C PHE A 125 2.91 1.05 11.15
N ASP A 126 1.82 0.45 10.70
CA ASP A 126 1.78 -0.98 10.35
C ASP A 126 2.24 -1.22 8.91
N ILE A 127 1.96 -0.26 8.01
CA ILE A 127 2.30 -0.35 6.59
C ILE A 127 2.77 1.03 6.10
N ILE A 128 3.87 1.05 5.35
CA ILE A 128 4.39 2.25 4.70
C ILE A 128 4.27 2.08 3.18
N ILE A 129 3.71 3.07 2.49
CA ILE A 129 3.52 3.08 1.04
C ILE A 129 4.18 4.33 0.47
N ALA A 130 5.19 4.15 -0.37
CA ALA A 130 5.86 5.22 -1.09
C ALA A 130 5.41 5.28 -2.55
N THR A 131 5.04 6.47 -3.02
CA THR A 131 4.62 6.66 -4.42
C THR A 131 5.44 7.72 -5.15
N HIS A 132 5.76 7.49 -6.43
CA HIS A 132 6.46 8.46 -7.30
C HIS A 132 7.72 9.09 -6.67
N LEU A 133 8.52 8.28 -5.97
CA LEU A 133 9.80 8.70 -5.43
C LEU A 133 10.95 8.33 -6.39
N ASN A 134 12.05 9.07 -6.30
CA ASN A 134 13.30 8.69 -6.95
C ASN A 134 13.89 7.43 -6.27
N LEU A 135 14.90 6.84 -6.89
CA LEU A 135 15.48 5.59 -6.42
C LEU A 135 16.16 5.74 -5.05
N ASP A 136 16.86 6.84 -4.80
CA ASP A 136 17.59 7.06 -3.55
C ASP A 136 16.64 7.15 -2.35
N ASP A 137 15.53 7.88 -2.49
CA ASP A 137 14.49 7.99 -1.48
C ASP A 137 13.81 6.63 -1.25
N LEU A 138 13.52 5.87 -2.31
CA LEU A 138 12.95 4.52 -2.19
C LEU A 138 13.88 3.58 -1.42
N LEU A 139 15.19 3.61 -1.70
CA LEU A 139 16.19 2.82 -0.98
C LEU A 139 16.31 3.27 0.47
N HIS A 140 16.28 4.57 0.74
CA HIS A 140 16.32 5.13 2.07
C HIS A 140 15.13 4.66 2.92
N PHE A 141 13.90 4.85 2.44
CA PHE A 141 12.70 4.43 3.16
C PHE A 141 12.63 2.90 3.30
N SER A 142 12.91 2.15 2.24
CA SER A 142 12.92 0.68 2.30
C SER A 142 13.91 0.15 3.34
N GLY A 143 15.08 0.79 3.47
CA GLY A 143 16.07 0.43 4.49
C GLY A 143 15.56 0.69 5.91
N ILE A 144 15.00 1.87 6.16
CA ILE A 144 14.45 2.24 7.47
C ILE A 144 13.32 1.29 7.87
N THR A 145 12.33 1.09 6.99
CA THR A 145 11.16 0.26 7.30
C THR A 145 11.55 -1.20 7.53
N ARG A 146 12.48 -1.74 6.73
CA ARG A 146 12.95 -3.11 6.91
C ARG A 146 13.71 -3.29 8.22
N ASN A 147 14.54 -2.33 8.63
CA ASN A 147 15.22 -2.36 9.92
C ASN A 147 14.24 -2.34 11.10
N LEU A 148 13.10 -1.69 10.93
CA LEU A 148 12.02 -1.63 11.94
C LEU A 148 11.04 -2.80 11.86
N GLY A 149 11.24 -3.76 10.94
CA GLY A 149 10.32 -4.87 10.74
C GLY A 149 8.96 -4.46 10.18
N LYS A 150 8.89 -3.35 9.44
CA LYS A 150 7.65 -2.79 8.90
C LYS A 150 7.48 -3.09 7.41
N PRO A 151 6.31 -3.62 6.99
CA PRO A 151 5.93 -3.76 5.59
C PRO A 151 6.06 -2.46 4.79
N PHE A 152 6.67 -2.57 3.61
CA PHE A 152 6.91 -1.46 2.70
C PHE A 152 6.38 -1.77 1.30
N TYR A 153 5.68 -0.80 0.73
CA TYR A 153 5.24 -0.84 -0.66
C TYR A 153 5.82 0.35 -1.42
N ALA A 154 6.32 0.11 -2.63
CA ALA A 154 6.70 1.15 -3.56
C ALA A 154 5.86 1.02 -4.84
N ALA A 155 5.30 2.12 -5.31
CA ALA A 155 4.48 2.11 -6.52
C ALA A 155 4.66 3.39 -7.34
N SER A 156 4.75 3.27 -8.66
CA SER A 156 4.75 4.43 -9.55
C SER A 156 4.07 4.14 -10.87
N LEU A 157 3.69 5.21 -11.58
CA LEU A 157 2.96 5.21 -12.82
C LEU A 157 3.67 6.15 -13.79
N TYR A 158 3.96 5.67 -14.99
CA TYR A 158 4.66 6.36 -16.06
C TYR A 158 3.88 6.15 -17.35
N GLY A 159 3.03 7.11 -17.71
CA GLY A 159 2.15 7.01 -18.88
C GLY A 159 1.21 5.81 -18.78
N LEU A 160 1.39 4.83 -19.68
CA LEU A 160 0.59 3.60 -19.72
C LEU A 160 1.15 2.45 -18.87
N TYR A 161 2.34 2.63 -18.29
CA TYR A 161 3.02 1.62 -17.50
C TYR A 161 3.00 1.98 -16.02
N ALA A 162 3.02 0.97 -15.16
CA ALA A 162 3.13 1.15 -13.73
C ALA A 162 3.90 -0.03 -13.14
N TYR A 163 4.44 0.16 -11.94
CA TYR A 163 4.98 -0.92 -11.13
C TYR A 163 4.44 -0.83 -9.71
N THR A 164 4.39 -1.99 -9.07
CA THR A 164 4.24 -2.11 -7.62
C THR A 164 5.30 -3.08 -7.13
N PHE A 165 5.93 -2.75 -6.02
CA PHE A 165 6.90 -3.57 -5.31
C PHE A 165 6.43 -3.68 -3.86
N ALA A 166 6.50 -4.89 -3.32
CA ALA A 166 6.08 -5.18 -1.96
C ALA A 166 7.23 -5.88 -1.22
N ASP A 167 7.61 -5.30 -0.09
CA ASP A 167 8.51 -5.89 0.87
C ASP A 167 7.79 -6.02 2.21
N ILE A 168 7.15 -7.17 2.42
CA ILE A 168 6.44 -7.52 3.65
C ILE A 168 7.30 -8.38 4.60
N ILE A 169 8.61 -8.49 4.32
CA ILE A 169 9.62 -9.19 5.11
C ILE A 169 9.32 -10.69 5.26
N GLU A 170 8.57 -11.08 6.29
CA GLU A 170 8.12 -12.44 6.53
C GLU A 170 6.61 -12.37 6.80
N HIS A 171 5.83 -13.06 5.96
CA HIS A 171 4.38 -12.93 5.99
C HIS A 171 3.68 -14.29 6.07
N ASP A 172 3.07 -14.54 7.22
CA ASP A 172 2.15 -15.64 7.41
C ASP A 172 0.72 -15.20 7.07
N TYR A 173 0.08 -15.92 6.16
CA TYR A 173 -1.30 -15.64 5.77
C TYR A 173 -2.14 -16.90 5.59
N ILE A 174 -3.45 -16.68 5.59
CA ILE A 174 -4.45 -17.74 5.44
C ILE A 174 -5.05 -17.62 4.04
N LEU A 175 -5.07 -18.72 3.31
CA LEU A 175 -5.73 -18.83 2.02
C LEU A 175 -6.97 -19.73 2.17
N GLU A 176 -8.15 -19.16 1.91
CA GLU A 176 -9.37 -19.94 1.77
C GLU A 176 -9.57 -20.33 0.31
N ILE A 177 -9.31 -21.60 -0.02
CA ILE A 177 -9.57 -22.14 -1.35
C ILE A 177 -10.97 -22.75 -1.35
N GLN A 178 -11.82 -22.29 -2.26
CA GLN A 178 -13.05 -23.01 -2.57
C GLN A 178 -12.68 -24.25 -3.38
N VAL A 179 -12.90 -25.43 -2.79
CA VAL A 179 -12.73 -26.69 -3.50
C VAL A 179 -14.04 -27.00 -4.22
N PRO A 180 -14.05 -27.06 -5.56
CA PRO A 180 -15.25 -27.44 -6.28
C PRO A 180 -15.66 -28.86 -5.87
N PRO A 181 -16.97 -29.09 -5.66
CA PRO A 181 -17.45 -30.38 -5.19
C PRO A 181 -17.19 -31.46 -6.25
N VAL A 182 -16.76 -32.64 -5.81
CA VAL A 182 -16.53 -33.81 -6.68
C VAL A 182 -17.86 -34.26 -7.32
N ASP A 183 -18.96 -34.11 -6.59
CA ASP A 183 -20.33 -34.33 -7.08
C ASP A 183 -21.06 -33.00 -7.34
N LYS A 184 -21.65 -32.83 -8.52
CA LYS A 184 -22.38 -31.60 -8.92
C LYS A 184 -23.58 -31.24 -8.02
N LYS A 185 -24.01 -32.14 -7.13
CA LYS A 185 -25.11 -31.93 -6.17
C LYS A 185 -24.63 -31.57 -4.75
N ALA A 186 -23.34 -31.64 -4.46
CA ALA A 186 -22.79 -31.30 -3.16
C ALA A 186 -22.40 -29.81 -3.08
N ALA A 187 -22.45 -29.22 -1.89
CA ALA A 187 -21.97 -27.87 -1.66
C ALA A 187 -20.43 -27.82 -1.76
N SER A 188 -19.88 -26.68 -2.20
CA SER A 188 -18.43 -26.47 -2.20
C SER A 188 -17.89 -26.46 -0.77
N THR A 189 -16.75 -27.10 -0.55
CA THR A 189 -16.07 -27.12 0.74
C THR A 189 -14.96 -26.09 0.77
N LYS A 190 -14.81 -25.37 1.89
CA LYS A 190 -13.70 -24.43 2.10
C LYS A 190 -12.49 -25.19 2.66
N LYS A 191 -11.36 -25.13 1.95
CA LYS A 191 -10.06 -25.58 2.47
C LYS A 191 -9.28 -24.35 2.96
N ILE A 192 -8.86 -24.37 4.21
CA ILE A 192 -8.05 -23.32 4.82
C ILE A 192 -6.59 -23.77 4.80
N GLU A 193 -5.74 -23.05 4.08
CA GLU A 193 -4.29 -23.30 4.05
C GLU A 193 -3.55 -22.15 4.72
N LYS A 194 -2.60 -22.48 5.60
CA LYS A 194 -1.63 -21.49 6.12
C LYS A 194 -0.43 -21.48 5.19
N ARG A 195 -0.03 -20.30 4.75
CA ARG A 195 1.14 -20.08 3.89
C ARG A 195 2.07 -19.08 4.54
N HIS A 196 3.32 -19.17 4.14
CA HIS A 196 4.41 -18.33 4.60
C HIS A 196 5.17 -17.86 3.37
N GLU A 197 5.39 -16.55 3.27
CA GLU A 197 6.13 -15.91 2.18
C GLU A 197 7.22 -14.99 2.75
N SER A 198 8.43 -15.10 2.19
CA SER A 198 9.57 -14.27 2.53
C SER A 198 9.89 -13.33 1.37
N HIS A 199 10.07 -12.05 1.68
CA HIS A 199 10.33 -10.98 0.73
C HIS A 199 11.75 -10.44 0.84
N VAL A 200 12.35 -10.20 -0.32
CA VAL A 200 13.68 -9.60 -0.44
C VAL A 200 13.60 -8.08 -0.35
N ALA A 201 14.67 -7.47 0.18
CA ALA A 201 14.77 -6.01 0.24
C ALA A 201 14.81 -5.40 -1.17
N LEU A 202 14.32 -4.16 -1.31
CA LEU A 202 14.33 -3.44 -2.59
C LEU A 202 15.74 -3.35 -3.20
N ALA A 203 16.75 -3.04 -2.39
CA ALA A 203 18.14 -2.96 -2.84
C ALA A 203 18.61 -4.27 -3.49
N GLN A 204 18.27 -5.41 -2.88
CA GLN A 204 18.62 -6.73 -3.40
C GLN A 204 17.82 -7.07 -4.67
N ALA A 205 16.54 -6.71 -4.71
CA ALA A 205 15.69 -6.90 -5.88
C ALA A 205 16.24 -6.14 -7.11
N LEU A 206 16.75 -4.93 -6.90
CA LEU A 206 17.30 -4.07 -7.96
C LEU A 206 18.72 -4.46 -8.41
N GLN A 207 19.50 -5.13 -7.55
CA GLN A 207 20.82 -5.65 -7.89
C GLN A 207 20.78 -6.97 -8.68
N SER A 208 19.61 -7.62 -8.73
CA SER A 208 19.46 -8.88 -9.45
C SER A 208 19.79 -8.68 -10.94
N GLU A 209 20.92 -9.22 -11.39
CA GLU A 209 21.31 -9.22 -12.80
C GLU A 209 20.42 -10.20 -13.57
N PHE A 210 19.24 -9.75 -13.97
CA PHE A 210 18.29 -10.54 -14.76
C PHE A 210 18.94 -11.09 -16.04
N GLY A 211 19.94 -10.41 -16.61
CA GLY A 211 20.64 -10.84 -17.81
C GLY A 211 21.63 -12.00 -17.64
N LYS A 212 22.27 -12.18 -16.46
CA LYS A 212 23.32 -13.22 -16.28
C LYS A 212 22.83 -14.47 -15.57
N PHE A 213 21.76 -14.38 -14.77
CA PHE A 213 21.28 -15.49 -13.93
C PHE A 213 19.93 -16.09 -14.35
N LEU A 214 19.22 -15.48 -15.29
CA LEU A 214 18.01 -16.08 -15.83
C LEU A 214 18.40 -17.12 -16.89
N LYS A 215 18.09 -18.39 -16.64
CA LYS A 215 18.05 -19.40 -17.70
C LYS A 215 17.20 -18.83 -18.86
N ASN A 216 17.62 -19.01 -20.12
CA ASN A 216 16.94 -18.43 -21.30
C ASN A 216 15.39 -18.60 -21.30
N LYS A 217 14.89 -19.72 -20.74
CA LYS A 217 13.45 -19.98 -20.56
C LYS A 217 12.74 -19.05 -19.56
N THR A 218 13.42 -18.63 -18.49
CA THR A 218 12.87 -17.71 -17.49
C THR A 218 12.94 -16.27 -18.00
N ALA A 219 14.03 -15.89 -18.68
CA ALA A 219 14.16 -14.57 -19.31
C ALA A 219 13.01 -14.30 -20.31
N ALA A 220 12.64 -15.30 -21.11
CA ALA A 220 11.52 -15.20 -22.04
C ALA A 220 10.13 -15.02 -21.38
N LYS A 221 10.00 -15.29 -20.07
CA LYS A 221 8.75 -15.12 -19.31
C LYS A 221 8.70 -13.80 -18.54
N VAL A 222 9.83 -13.10 -18.42
CA VAL A 222 9.88 -11.81 -17.73
C VAL A 222 9.24 -10.76 -18.63
N SER A 223 8.35 -9.95 -18.05
CA SER A 223 7.73 -8.85 -18.77
C SER A 223 8.79 -7.86 -19.27
N PRO A 224 8.79 -7.46 -20.55
CA PRO A 224 9.68 -6.43 -21.07
C PRO A 224 9.57 -5.10 -20.31
N VAL A 225 8.41 -4.84 -19.70
CA VAL A 225 8.15 -3.64 -18.87
C VAL A 225 9.13 -3.53 -17.70
N LEU A 226 9.61 -4.67 -17.16
CA LEU A 226 10.58 -4.64 -16.06
C LEU A 226 11.87 -3.92 -16.46
N GLY A 227 12.37 -4.15 -17.69
CA GLY A 227 13.55 -3.45 -18.20
C GLY A 227 13.34 -1.95 -18.31
N CYS A 228 12.16 -1.52 -18.79
CA CYS A 228 11.79 -0.10 -18.86
C CYS A 228 11.70 0.54 -17.47
N VAL A 229 11.07 -0.14 -16.50
CA VAL A 229 10.95 0.35 -15.11
C VAL A 229 12.32 0.49 -14.46
N LEU A 230 13.19 -0.52 -14.61
CA LEU A 230 14.57 -0.45 -14.08
C LEU A 230 15.37 0.66 -14.75
N GLY A 231 15.16 0.89 -16.05
CA GLY A 231 15.70 2.03 -16.77
C GLY A 231 15.26 3.35 -16.14
N ILE A 232 13.95 3.59 -16.03
CA ILE A 232 13.39 4.82 -15.45
C ILE A 232 13.90 5.05 -14.03
N LEU A 233 13.88 4.03 -13.17
CA LEU A 233 14.36 4.15 -11.79
C LEU A 233 15.84 4.54 -11.71
N ARG A 234 16.68 4.06 -12.64
CA ARG A 234 18.11 4.39 -12.69
C ARG A 234 18.44 5.67 -13.49
N SER A 235 17.52 6.13 -14.34
CA SER A 235 17.69 7.30 -15.21
C SER A 235 17.28 8.61 -14.56
N ILE A 236 16.60 8.60 -13.40
CA ILE A 236 16.32 9.83 -12.61
C ILE A 236 17.59 10.24 -11.82
N ILE A 237 18.72 10.27 -12.51
CA ILE A 237 19.98 10.89 -12.10
C ILE A 237 20.35 11.81 -13.27
N VAL A 238 19.67 12.95 -13.37
CA VAL A 238 20.09 14.10 -14.19
C VAL A 238 19.82 15.37 -13.41
#